data_AF-A0A7S3EX97-F1
#
_entry.id   AF-A0A7S3EX97-F1
#
_cell.length_a   1.000
_cell.length_b   1.000
_cell.length_c   1.000
_cell.angle_alpha   90.00
_cell.angle_beta   90.00
_cell.angle_gamma   90.00
#
_symmetry.space_group_name_H-M   'P 1'
#
loop_
_entity.id
_entity.type
_entity.pdbx_description
1 polymer ?
#
loop_
_entity_poly.entity_id
_entity_poly.type
_entity_poly.pdbx_seq_one_letter_code
_entity_poly.pdbx_strand_id
1 'polypeptide(L)'
;SASPGNNFLEVGGFVYLDKNMHVISTTTISASPTGTMHFGRPRHWLPQWTEALLRESQGEGRFHRVTLDAMRKLGCDHFAWIRPQEQLVGEDGQLLEAQPYVPHGGFVYLFHSKRGYTESS
;
A
#
# COMPACT_ATOMS: atom_id res chain seq x y z
N SER A 1 25.08 15.16 -0.02
CA SER A 1 24.35 13.92 -0.31
C SER A 1 23.79 13.39 1.00
N ALA A 2 22.48 13.23 1.12
CA ALA A 2 21.90 12.60 2.31
C ALA A 2 22.31 11.12 2.32
N SER A 3 22.81 10.63 3.45
CA SER A 3 23.10 9.20 3.61
C SER A 3 21.78 8.41 3.52
N PRO A 4 21.80 7.16 3.03
CA PRO A 4 20.60 6.31 3.00
C PRO A 4 19.92 6.20 4.37
N GLY A 5 20.68 6.25 5.46
CA GLY A 5 20.14 6.26 6.83
C GLY A 5 19.26 7.48 7.13
N ASN A 6 19.63 8.68 6.65
CA ASN A 6 18.84 9.88 6.88
C ASN A 6 17.53 9.88 6.07
N ASN A 7 17.57 9.43 4.81
CA ASN A 7 16.36 9.32 3.98
C ASN A 7 15.37 8.28 4.53
N PHE A 8 15.83 7.23 5.18
CA PHE A 8 14.94 6.23 5.78
C PHE A 8 14.06 6.85 6.87
N LEU A 9 14.65 7.70 7.71
CA LEU A 9 13.94 8.35 8.81
C LEU A 9 12.97 9.43 8.32
N GLU A 10 13.29 10.09 7.20
CA GLU A 10 12.47 11.18 6.66
C GLU A 10 11.33 10.71 5.76
N VAL A 11 11.59 9.72 4.90
CA VAL A 11 10.66 9.31 3.83
C VAL A 11 10.12 7.88 4.02
N GLY A 12 10.70 7.13 4.96
CA GLY A 12 10.42 5.72 5.17
C GLY A 12 11.21 4.80 4.25
N GLY A 13 11.13 3.50 4.52
CA GLY A 13 11.83 2.49 3.72
C GLY A 13 11.67 1.08 4.27
N PHE A 14 12.40 0.14 3.70
CA PHE A 14 12.50 -1.25 4.15
C PHE A 14 13.89 -1.51 4.74
N VAL A 15 13.95 -2.24 5.85
CA VAL A 15 15.19 -2.76 6.44
C VAL A 15 15.19 -4.27 6.29
N TYR A 16 16.25 -4.81 5.71
CA TYR A 16 16.45 -6.25 5.57
C TYR A 16 17.41 -6.73 6.66
N LEU A 17 16.97 -7.73 7.42
CA LEU A 17 17.69 -8.26 8.57
C LEU A 17 18.15 -9.70 8.30
N ASP A 18 19.30 -10.08 8.86
CA ASP A 18 19.73 -11.48 8.88
C ASP A 18 19.00 -12.27 9.98
N LYS A 19 19.27 -13.58 10.04
CA LYS A 19 18.70 -14.47 11.07
C LYS A 19 19.07 -14.09 12.52
N ASN A 20 20.07 -13.23 12.70
CA ASN A 20 20.54 -12.74 13.99
C ASN A 20 20.13 -11.28 14.23
N MET A 21 19.20 -10.73 13.43
CA MET A 21 18.71 -9.35 13.51
C MET A 21 19.74 -8.27 13.16
N HIS A 22 20.83 -8.62 12.46
CA HIS A 22 21.73 -7.61 11.92
C HIS A 22 21.20 -7.00 10.63
N VAL A 23 21.38 -5.68 10.47
CA VAL A 23 21.02 -4.97 9.24
C VAL A 23 21.93 -5.42 8.10
N ILE A 24 21.35 -6.08 7.11
CA ILE A 24 22.03 -6.46 5.86
C ILE A 24 21.94 -5.31 4.85
N SER A 25 20.78 -4.65 4.76
CA SER A 25 20.53 -3.59 3.79
C SER A 25 19.38 -2.69 4.21
N THR A 26 19.40 -1.44 3.72
CA THR A 26 18.29 -0.50 3.83
C THR A 26 17.91 0.02 2.44
N THR A 27 16.61 0.04 2.16
CA THR A 27 16.05 0.60 0.93
C THR A 27 15.15 1.76 1.30
N THR A 28 15.48 2.96 0.83
CA THR A 28 14.66 4.16 1.05
C THR A 28 13.98 4.57 -0.23
N ILE A 29 12.74 5.04 -0.14
CA ILE A 29 12.09 5.67 -1.29
C ILE A 29 12.69 7.07 -1.44
N SER A 30 13.60 7.25 -2.38
CA SER A 30 14.11 8.57 -2.75
C SER A 30 13.28 9.14 -3.90
N ALA A 31 12.73 10.33 -3.73
CA ALA A 31 12.19 11.08 -4.86
C ALA A 31 13.32 11.39 -5.84
N SER A 32 13.33 10.72 -7.00
CA SER A 32 14.24 11.02 -8.12
C SER A 32 13.50 11.89 -9.14
N PRO A 33 14.14 12.89 -9.76
CA PRO A 33 13.59 13.61 -10.92
C PRO A 33 13.23 12.67 -12.10
N THR A 34 13.90 11.51 -12.19
CA THR A 34 13.62 10.46 -13.17
C THR A 34 12.69 9.37 -12.64
N GLY A 35 12.22 9.51 -11.38
CA GLY A 35 11.20 8.68 -10.72
C GLY A 35 11.43 7.17 -10.83
N THR A 36 12.15 6.54 -9.90
CA THR A 36 12.26 5.07 -9.89
C THR A 36 10.94 4.37 -9.53
N MET A 37 9.97 5.10 -8.97
CA MET A 37 8.62 4.64 -8.66
C MET A 37 7.63 5.40 -9.53
N HIS A 38 7.04 4.70 -10.52
CA HIS A 38 5.96 5.21 -11.34
C HIS A 38 4.65 4.54 -10.95
N PHE A 39 3.64 5.34 -10.66
CA PHE A 39 2.28 4.84 -10.55
C PHE A 39 1.68 4.77 -11.95
N GLY A 40 1.10 3.62 -12.30
CA GLY A 40 0.29 3.49 -13.49
C GLY A 40 -0.99 4.33 -13.40
N ARG A 41 -1.83 4.27 -14.44
CA ARG A 41 -3.16 4.90 -14.41
C ARG A 41 -3.97 4.35 -13.22
N PRO A 42 -4.81 5.18 -12.58
CA PRO A 42 -5.77 4.71 -11.59
C PRO A 42 -6.59 3.55 -12.16
N ARG A 43 -6.79 2.51 -11.34
CA ARG A 43 -7.58 1.34 -11.71
C ARG A 43 -8.87 1.34 -10.93
N HIS A 44 -9.94 0.89 -11.59
CA HIS A 44 -11.22 0.72 -10.93
C HIS A 44 -11.07 -0.29 -9.78
N TRP A 45 -11.39 0.15 -8.57
CA TRP A 45 -11.33 -0.66 -7.37
C TRP A 45 -12.72 -1.19 -7.04
N LEU A 46 -12.83 -2.50 -6.81
CA LEU A 46 -14.13 -3.12 -6.52
C LEU A 46 -14.32 -3.30 -5.00
N PRO A 47 -15.50 -2.99 -4.43
CA PRO A 47 -15.76 -3.08 -2.99
C PRO A 47 -15.45 -4.45 -2.37
N GLN A 48 -15.76 -5.54 -3.10
CA GLN A 48 -15.50 -6.91 -2.65
C GLN A 48 -14.01 -7.19 -2.40
N TRP A 49 -13.09 -6.45 -3.04
CA TRP A 49 -11.67 -6.59 -2.76
C TRP A 49 -11.30 -6.01 -1.40
N THR A 50 -11.92 -4.88 -1.01
CA THR A 50 -11.76 -4.33 0.34
C THR A 50 -12.27 -5.33 1.38
N GLU A 51 -13.45 -5.90 1.15
CA GLU A 51 -14.06 -6.87 2.07
C GLU A 51 -13.18 -8.11 2.23
N ALA A 52 -12.66 -8.67 1.14
CA ALA A 52 -11.75 -9.81 1.19
C ALA A 52 -10.44 -9.51 1.96
N LEU A 53 -9.91 -8.29 1.80
CA LEU A 53 -8.70 -7.84 2.51
C LEU A 53 -8.95 -7.57 3.99
N LEU A 54 -10.14 -7.11 4.36
CA LEU A 54 -10.55 -6.90 5.75
C LEU A 54 -10.79 -8.21 6.51
N ARG A 55 -11.18 -9.28 5.80
CA ARG A 55 -11.71 -10.51 6.39
C ARG A 55 -10.76 -11.72 6.34
N GLU A 56 -9.49 -11.55 5.95
CA GLU A 56 -8.55 -12.66 5.71
C GLU A 56 -8.77 -13.81 6.71
N SER A 57 -9.17 -14.98 6.17
CA SER A 57 -9.88 -16.10 6.83
C SER A 57 -9.11 -16.81 7.96
N GLN A 58 -8.00 -16.23 8.42
CA GLN A 58 -7.02 -16.80 9.34
C GLN A 58 -6.56 -15.80 10.42
N GLY A 59 -7.05 -14.55 10.49
CA GLY A 59 -6.55 -13.58 11.48
C GLY A 59 -7.12 -12.15 11.41
N GLU A 60 -6.31 -11.18 11.87
CA GLU A 60 -6.62 -9.76 11.75
C GLU A 60 -6.58 -9.30 10.28
N GLY A 61 -7.53 -8.46 9.87
CA GLY A 61 -7.60 -7.94 8.50
C GLY A 61 -6.32 -7.22 8.07
N ARG A 62 -6.02 -7.22 6.77
CA ARG A 62 -4.75 -6.73 6.21
C ARG A 62 -4.63 -5.22 6.07
N PHE A 63 -5.66 -4.48 6.46
CA PHE A 63 -5.61 -3.02 6.44
C PHE A 63 -4.97 -2.50 7.71
N HIS A 64 -3.87 -1.78 7.54
CA HIS A 64 -3.17 -1.09 8.61
C HIS A 64 -3.37 0.41 8.50
N ARG A 65 -3.36 1.12 9.63
CA ARG A 65 -3.42 2.57 9.65
C ARG A 65 -2.18 3.20 9.03
N VAL A 66 -2.38 4.23 8.23
CA VAL A 66 -1.28 5.04 7.70
C VAL A 66 -0.71 5.93 8.81
N THR A 67 0.60 5.86 9.01
CA THR A 67 1.32 6.68 10.00
C THR A 67 1.97 7.92 9.41
N LEU A 68 2.17 7.95 8.08
CA LEU A 68 2.73 9.10 7.37
C LEU A 68 1.75 10.29 7.38
N ASP A 69 2.10 11.36 8.09
CA ASP A 69 1.27 12.56 8.21
C ASP A 69 0.95 13.21 6.86
N ALA A 70 1.87 13.19 5.90
CA ALA A 70 1.63 13.71 4.56
C ALA A 70 0.46 12.99 3.88
N MET A 71 0.40 11.66 4.01
CA MET A 71 -0.67 10.83 3.44
C MET A 71 -1.99 11.02 4.19
N ARG A 72 -1.95 11.12 5.52
CA ARG A 72 -3.12 11.41 6.34
C ARG A 72 -3.75 12.77 6.02
N LYS A 73 -2.93 13.80 5.78
CA LYS A 73 -3.39 15.13 5.38
C LYS A 73 -4.09 15.12 4.01
N LEU A 74 -3.74 14.17 3.14
CA LEU A 74 -4.42 13.93 1.87
C LEU A 74 -5.70 13.07 2.01
N GLY A 75 -6.06 12.69 3.23
CA GLY A 75 -7.27 11.89 3.53
C GLY A 75 -7.05 10.37 3.47
N CYS A 76 -5.82 9.89 3.26
CA CYS A 76 -5.51 8.47 3.32
C CYS A 76 -5.47 7.99 4.77
N ASP A 77 -6.26 6.98 5.11
CA ASP A 77 -6.38 6.51 6.49
C ASP A 77 -5.85 5.08 6.68
N HIS A 78 -6.05 4.21 5.70
CA HIS A 78 -5.59 2.82 5.75
C HIS A 78 -4.80 2.45 4.49
N PHE A 79 -3.89 1.49 4.64
CA PHE A 79 -3.19 0.86 3.53
C PHE A 79 -3.13 -0.66 3.72
N ALA A 80 -3.01 -1.38 2.61
CA ALA A 80 -2.78 -2.83 2.59
C ALA A 80 -1.80 -3.19 1.47
N TRP A 81 -1.14 -4.34 1.61
CA TRP A 81 -0.33 -4.95 0.56
C TRP A 81 -1.05 -6.18 -0.01
N ILE A 82 -1.24 -6.18 -1.33
CA ILE A 82 -1.64 -7.37 -2.08
C ILE A 82 -0.37 -8.06 -2.56
N ARG A 83 -0.25 -9.36 -2.28
CA ARG A 83 0.92 -10.15 -2.62
C ARG A 83 0.98 -10.36 -4.15
N PRO A 84 2.17 -10.58 -4.73
CA PRO A 84 2.29 -10.92 -6.14
C PRO A 84 1.42 -12.11 -6.52
N GLN A 85 0.64 -11.96 -7.60
CA GLN A 85 -0.24 -13.01 -8.15
C GLN A 85 -1.30 -13.53 -7.15
N GLU A 86 -1.57 -12.78 -6.08
CA GLU A 86 -2.57 -13.17 -5.10
C GLU A 86 -3.97 -13.19 -5.71
N GLN A 87 -4.74 -14.21 -5.34
CA GLN A 87 -6.16 -14.29 -5.65
C GLN A 87 -6.96 -14.06 -4.37
N LEU A 88 -7.88 -13.10 -4.42
CA LEU A 88 -8.76 -12.76 -3.31
C LEU A 88 -9.94 -13.73 -3.26
N VAL A 89 -10.27 -14.13 -2.04
CA VAL A 89 -11.32 -15.09 -1.70
C VAL A 89 -12.48 -14.34 -1.04
N GLY A 90 -13.70 -14.67 -1.43
CA GLY A 90 -14.94 -14.14 -0.86
C GLY A 90 -15.30 -14.78 0.48
N GLU A 91 -16.42 -14.34 1.05
CA GLU A 91 -16.92 -14.87 2.33
C GLU A 91 -17.26 -16.37 2.28
N ASP A 92 -17.67 -16.86 1.12
CA ASP A 92 -17.99 -18.26 0.86
C ASP A 92 -16.75 -19.16 0.71
N GLY A 93 -15.55 -18.62 0.87
CA GLY A 93 -14.30 -19.33 0.67
C GLY A 93 -13.96 -19.58 -0.81
N GLN A 94 -14.75 -19.05 -1.75
CA GLN A 94 -14.49 -19.17 -3.19
C GLN A 94 -13.72 -17.97 -3.72
N LEU A 95 -13.02 -18.15 -4.83
CA LEU A 95 -12.37 -17.04 -5.52
C LEU A 95 -13.40 -15.99 -5.94
N LEU A 96 -13.10 -14.71 -5.70
CA LEU A 96 -13.90 -13.62 -6.25
C LEU A 96 -13.88 -13.69 -7.78
N GLU A 97 -15.05 -13.48 -8.41
CA GLU A 97 -15.22 -13.50 -9.87
C GLU A 97 -14.28 -12.51 -10.56
N ALA A 98 -14.12 -11.31 -10.00
CA ALA A 98 -13.19 -10.30 -10.46
C ALA A 98 -11.97 -10.22 -9.53
N GLN A 99 -10.77 -10.25 -10.11
CA GLN A 99 -9.49 -10.19 -9.39
C GLN A 99 -8.72 -8.91 -9.70
N PRO A 100 -8.05 -8.29 -8.72
CA PRO A 100 -7.12 -7.21 -9.00
C PRO A 100 -5.89 -7.77 -9.75
N TYR A 101 -5.52 -7.15 -10.89
CA TYR A 101 -4.33 -7.59 -11.62
C TYR A 101 -3.06 -6.95 -11.04
N VAL A 102 -2.38 -7.65 -10.13
CA VAL A 102 -1.15 -7.17 -9.47
C VAL A 102 -0.04 -8.22 -9.58
N PRO A 103 0.56 -8.39 -10.78
CA PRO A 103 1.52 -9.47 -11.04
C PRO A 103 2.78 -9.40 -10.16
N HIS A 104 3.13 -8.21 -9.68
CA HIS A 104 4.27 -7.95 -8.79
C HIS A 104 3.84 -7.51 -7.39
N GLY A 105 2.56 -7.68 -7.07
CA GLY A 105 1.92 -7.13 -5.87
C GLY A 105 1.56 -5.66 -6.03
N GLY A 106 0.86 -5.12 -5.04
CA GLY A 106 0.41 -3.73 -5.07
C GLY A 106 0.03 -3.18 -3.71
N PHE A 107 0.29 -1.89 -3.51
CA PHE A 107 -0.23 -1.16 -2.36
C PHE A 107 -1.63 -0.64 -2.66
N VAL A 108 -2.53 -0.86 -1.71
CA VAL A 108 -3.89 -0.33 -1.71
C VAL A 108 -3.96 0.74 -0.65
N TYR A 109 -4.57 1.88 -0.96
CA TYR A 109 -4.74 3.00 -0.05
C TYR A 109 -6.23 3.36 0.01
N LEU A 110 -6.79 3.43 1.21
CA LEU A 110 -8.17 3.85 1.43
C LEU A 110 -8.20 5.29 1.88
N PHE A 111 -8.93 6.11 1.12
CA PHE A 111 -9.13 7.52 1.40
C PHE A 111 -10.52 7.74 1.99
N HIS A 112 -10.61 8.46 3.10
CA HIS A 112 -11.88 8.96 3.61
C HIS A 112 -12.22 10.26 2.88
N SER A 113 -13.33 10.28 2.13
CA SER A 113 -13.82 11.52 1.54
C SER A 113 -14.43 12.41 2.61
N LYS A 114 -13.73 13.45 3.06
CA LYS A 114 -14.35 14.64 3.67
C LYS A 114 -13.64 15.95 3.29
N ARG A 115 -14.02 16.50 2.13
CA ARG A 115 -14.62 17.84 1.90
C ARG A 115 -14.24 18.41 0.53
N GLY A 116 -15.26 18.72 -0.28
CA GLY A 116 -15.22 19.77 -1.29
C GLY A 116 -14.60 19.41 -2.63
N TYR A 117 -15.25 18.52 -3.40
CA TYR A 117 -15.16 18.64 -4.85
C TYR A 117 -16.04 19.84 -5.24
N THR A 118 -15.46 21.03 -5.31
CA THR A 118 -16.06 22.11 -6.11
C THR A 118 -15.49 21.96 -7.52
N GLU A 119 -16.33 21.49 -8.44
CA GLU A 119 -16.09 21.68 -9.86
C GLU A 119 -15.91 23.18 -10.11
N SER A 120 -14.72 23.58 -10.55
CA SER A 120 -14.54 24.83 -11.26
C SER A 120 -14.88 24.57 -12.73
N SER A 121 -16.04 25.10 -13.16
CA SER A 121 -16.40 25.30 -14.57
C SER A 121 -15.38 26.16 -15.31
#